data_AF-A0A849PRV7-F1
#
_entry.id   AF-A0A849PRV7-F1
#
_cell.length_a   1.000
_cell.length_b   1.000
_cell.length_c   1.000
_cell.angle_alpha   90.00
_cell.angle_beta   90.00
_cell.angle_gamma   90.00
#
_symmetry.space_group_name_H-M   'P 1'
#
loop_
_entity.id
_entity.type
_entity.pdbx_description
1 polymer ?
#
loop_
_entity_poly.entity_id
_entity_poly.type
_entity_poly.pdbx_seq_one_letter_code
_entity_poly.pdbx_strand_id
1 'polypeptide(L)'
;MSASSSSHAYGIGLIAVIVGMSVGIIFYTGFYLPESLAKPSVSEHILEPTETFVINIVAGAVIEGNENYVPNKPTIILEQDNHVIWENNDDTPHTVTPDHRAAD
;
A
#
# COMPACT_ATOMS: atom_id res chain seq x y z
N MET A 1 -40.62 48.46 -1.09
CA MET A 1 -39.71 47.29 -1.06
C MET A 1 -38.37 47.75 -1.62
N SER A 2 -37.32 47.79 -0.81
CA SER A 2 -35.97 48.17 -1.24
C SER A 2 -35.30 46.97 -1.92
N ALA A 3 -35.02 47.08 -3.22
CA ALA A 3 -34.29 46.07 -3.96
C ALA A 3 -32.82 46.06 -3.50
N SER A 4 -32.33 44.89 -3.09
CA SER A 4 -30.92 44.70 -2.76
C SER A 4 -30.10 44.80 -4.05
N SER A 5 -29.20 45.78 -4.15
CA SER A 5 -28.27 45.91 -5.27
C SER A 5 -26.97 45.19 -4.90
N SER A 6 -26.61 44.14 -5.63
CA SER A 6 -25.32 43.46 -5.47
C SER A 6 -24.19 44.39 -5.90
N SER A 7 -23.27 44.73 -4.99
CA SER A 7 -22.06 45.47 -5.35
C SER A 7 -21.11 44.57 -6.13
N HIS A 8 -20.61 45.03 -7.27
CA HIS A 8 -19.57 44.34 -8.05
C HIS A 8 -18.33 44.01 -7.21
N ALA A 9 -18.05 44.79 -6.15
CA ALA A 9 -16.97 44.53 -5.21
C ALA A 9 -17.07 43.17 -4.53
N TYR A 10 -18.30 42.70 -4.25
CA TYR A 10 -18.52 41.37 -3.68
C TYR A 10 -18.09 40.26 -4.66
N GLY A 11 -18.52 40.37 -5.92
CA GLY A 11 -18.14 39.40 -6.96
C GLY A 11 -16.64 39.40 -7.23
N ILE A 12 -16.01 40.58 -7.29
CA ILE A 12 -14.56 40.72 -7.47
C ILE A 12 -13.81 40.11 -6.29
N GLY A 13 -14.24 40.40 -5.06
CA GLY A 13 -13.63 39.83 -3.85
C GLY A 13 -13.71 38.30 -3.81
N LEU A 14 -14.86 37.73 -4.18
CA LEU A 14 -15.02 36.28 -4.26
C LEU A 14 -14.09 35.65 -5.30
N ILE A 15 -14.00 36.23 -6.50
CA ILE A 15 -13.10 35.76 -7.55
C ILE A 15 -11.64 35.83 -7.09
N ALA A 16 -11.23 36.92 -6.43
CA ALA A 16 -9.87 37.08 -5.93
C ALA A 16 -9.49 35.99 -4.91
N VAL A 17 -10.41 35.63 -4.00
CA VAL A 17 -10.20 34.54 -3.03
C VAL A 17 -10.09 33.19 -3.74
N ILE A 18 -10.98 32.89 -4.69
CA ILE A 18 -10.95 31.62 -5.44
C ILE A 18 -9.63 31.48 -6.19
N VAL A 19 -9.18 32.53 -6.88
CA VAL A 19 -7.92 32.53 -7.61
C VAL A 19 -6.74 32.36 -6.64
N GLY A 20 -6.71 33.12 -5.54
CA GLY A 20 -5.65 33.00 -4.54
C GLY A 20 -5.56 31.59 -3.93
N MET A 21 -6.70 31.00 -3.55
CA MET A 21 -6.75 29.63 -3.05
C MET A 21 -6.32 28.62 -4.12
N SER A 22 -6.78 28.77 -5.36
CA SER A 22 -6.43 27.87 -6.46
C SER A 22 -4.93 27.88 -6.75
N VAL A 23 -4.32 29.06 -6.80
CA VAL A 23 -2.86 29.21 -6.96
C VAL A 23 -2.13 28.59 -5.77
N GLY A 24 -2.59 28.82 -4.55
CA GLY A 24 -2.01 28.25 -3.34
C GLY A 24 -2.05 26.72 -3.35
N ILE A 25 -3.20 26.12 -3.70
CA ILE A 25 -3.36 24.67 -3.80
C ILE A 25 -2.44 24.10 -4.89
N ILE A 26 -2.45 24.66 -6.11
CA ILE A 26 -1.62 24.17 -7.21
C ILE A 26 -0.14 24.25 -6.86
N PHE A 27 0.31 25.35 -6.24
CA PHE A 27 1.68 25.48 -5.80
C PHE A 27 2.03 24.45 -4.73
N TYR A 28 1.17 24.30 -3.73
CA TYR A 28 1.41 23.39 -2.61
C TYR A 28 1.45 21.93 -3.05
N THR A 29 0.49 21.50 -3.87
CA THR A 29 0.42 20.10 -4.34
C THR A 29 1.45 19.80 -5.43
N GLY A 30 1.68 20.73 -6.37
CA GLY A 30 2.55 20.50 -7.52
C GLY A 30 4.04 20.73 -7.26
N PHE A 31 4.40 21.62 -6.33
CA PHE A 31 5.80 22.04 -6.15
C PHE A 31 6.32 21.83 -4.73
N TYR A 32 5.47 21.92 -3.69
CA TYR A 32 5.90 21.71 -2.32
C TYR A 32 5.77 20.25 -1.86
N LEU A 33 4.70 19.55 -2.26
CA LEU A 33 4.46 18.13 -1.96
C LEU A 33 4.36 17.22 -3.20
N PRO A 34 5.24 17.35 -4.21
CA PRO A 34 5.12 16.52 -5.42
C PRO A 34 5.22 15.03 -5.11
N GLU A 35 6.12 14.64 -4.21
CA GLU A 35 6.38 13.23 -3.87
C GLU A 35 5.26 12.61 -3.02
N SER A 36 4.59 13.39 -2.17
CA SER A 36 3.48 12.87 -1.34
C SER A 36 2.24 12.53 -2.17
N LEU A 37 2.12 13.09 -3.38
CA LEU A 37 1.04 12.82 -4.33
C LEU A 37 1.49 11.92 -5.47
N ALA A 38 2.78 11.64 -5.60
CA ALA A 38 3.30 10.68 -6.54
C ALA A 38 2.79 9.28 -6.18
N LYS A 39 2.54 8.45 -7.20
CA LYS A 39 2.30 7.03 -6.96
C LYS A 39 3.59 6.44 -6.37
N PRO A 40 3.53 5.73 -5.23
CA PRO A 40 4.70 5.03 -4.72
C PRO A 40 5.26 4.10 -5.79
N SER A 41 6.53 4.27 -6.14
CA SER A 41 7.25 3.37 -7.02
C SER A 41 8.27 2.58 -6.20
N VAL A 42 8.22 1.26 -6.31
CA VAL A 42 9.21 0.34 -5.74
C VAL A 42 10.16 -0.12 -6.84
N SER A 43 11.33 -0.66 -6.48
CA SER A 43 12.26 -1.23 -7.45
C SER A 43 11.65 -2.44 -8.15
N GLU A 44 12.04 -2.72 -9.39
CA GLU A 44 11.54 -3.87 -10.14
C GLU A 44 11.79 -5.19 -9.39
N HIS A 45 12.93 -5.31 -8.72
CA HIS A 45 13.30 -6.50 -7.94
C HIS A 45 12.38 -6.76 -6.73
N ILE A 46 11.57 -5.78 -6.29
CA ILE A 46 10.51 -6.03 -5.30
C ILE A 46 9.29 -6.70 -5.97
N LEU A 47 8.97 -6.28 -7.20
CA LEU A 47 7.84 -6.81 -7.99
C LEU A 47 8.17 -8.17 -8.61
N GLU A 48 9.41 -8.33 -9.06
CA GLU A 48 9.98 -9.50 -9.72
C GLU A 48 11.29 -9.90 -9.02
N PRO A 49 11.23 -10.63 -7.89
CA PRO A 49 12.40 -11.02 -7.13
C PRO A 49 13.32 -11.97 -7.91
N THR A 50 14.63 -11.84 -7.67
CA THR A 50 15.65 -12.67 -8.34
C THR A 50 15.55 -14.14 -7.94
N GLU A 51 15.15 -14.38 -6.69
CA GLU A 51 15.05 -15.71 -6.10
C GLU A 51 13.67 -15.94 -5.50
N THR A 52 13.29 -17.21 -5.40
CA THR A 52 12.08 -17.66 -4.71
C THR A 52 12.44 -18.34 -3.41
N PHE A 53 11.68 -18.04 -2.36
CA PHE A 53 11.82 -18.67 -1.06
C PHE A 53 10.69 -19.68 -0.85
N VAL A 54 11.01 -20.96 -0.69
CA VAL A 54 9.99 -22.01 -0.50
C VAL A 54 9.81 -22.34 0.98
N ILE A 55 8.57 -22.32 1.44
CA ILE A 55 8.14 -22.79 2.76
C ILE A 55 7.29 -24.04 2.57
N ASN A 56 7.74 -25.15 3.15
CA ASN A 56 7.04 -26.43 3.05
C ASN A 56 6.06 -26.57 4.20
N ILE A 57 4.81 -26.92 3.89
CA ILE A 57 3.87 -27.50 4.85
C ILE A 57 4.20 -29.00 4.89
N VAL A 58 4.74 -29.47 6.00
CA VAL A 58 5.32 -30.82 6.10
C VAL A 58 4.28 -31.88 6.43
N ALA A 59 4.60 -33.13 6.12
CA ALA A 59 3.73 -34.26 6.42
C ALA A 59 3.37 -34.34 7.91
N GLY A 60 2.09 -34.49 8.21
CA GLY A 60 1.58 -34.53 9.58
C GLY A 60 1.36 -33.16 10.22
N ALA A 61 1.44 -32.07 9.46
CA ALA A 61 1.13 -30.71 9.93
C ALA A 61 -0.32 -30.53 10.41
N VAL A 62 -1.23 -31.45 10.03
CA VAL A 62 -2.60 -31.51 10.55
C VAL A 62 -2.68 -31.84 12.05
N ILE A 63 -1.67 -32.50 12.62
CA ILE A 63 -1.66 -32.94 14.02
C ILE A 63 -1.00 -31.86 14.88
N GLU A 64 -1.73 -31.36 15.87
CA GLU A 64 -1.21 -30.36 16.81
C GLU A 64 0.04 -30.87 17.55
N GLY A 65 1.07 -30.03 17.60
CA GLY A 65 2.35 -30.33 18.24
C GLY A 65 3.40 -30.93 17.30
N ASN A 66 3.02 -31.33 16.08
CA ASN A 66 3.99 -31.66 15.04
C ASN A 66 4.66 -30.41 14.46
N GLU A 67 5.70 -30.63 13.66
CA GLU A 67 6.27 -29.59 12.84
C GLU A 67 5.27 -29.21 11.73
N ASN A 68 5.04 -27.91 11.55
CA ASN A 68 4.03 -27.43 10.59
C ASN A 68 4.68 -26.84 9.32
N TYR A 69 5.73 -26.04 9.49
CA TYR A 69 6.40 -25.31 8.41
C TYR A 69 7.90 -25.52 8.44
N VAL A 70 8.51 -25.75 7.28
CA VAL A 70 9.97 -25.85 7.11
C VAL A 70 10.43 -24.98 5.93
N PRO A 71 11.25 -23.94 6.17
CA PRO A 71 11.72 -23.47 7.49
C PRO A 71 10.62 -22.81 8.32
N ASN A 72 10.73 -22.92 9.64
CA ASN A 72 9.86 -22.22 10.59
C ASN A 72 10.49 -20.85 10.93
N LYS A 73 9.69 -19.77 10.89
CA LYS A 73 10.13 -18.37 11.08
C LYS A 73 11.28 -17.96 10.13
N PRO A 74 11.07 -18.04 8.80
CA PRO A 74 12.07 -17.58 7.86
C PRO A 74 12.28 -16.06 7.96
N THR A 75 13.52 -15.64 7.69
CA THR A 75 13.84 -14.24 7.42
C THR A 75 13.98 -14.09 5.91
N ILE A 76 13.21 -13.16 5.36
CA ILE A 76 13.16 -12.86 3.92
C ILE A 76 13.74 -11.47 3.69
N ILE A 77 14.45 -11.30 2.60
CA ILE A 77 15.13 -10.07 2.18
C ILE A 77 14.38 -9.51 0.95
N LEU A 78 13.88 -8.29 1.08
CA LEU A 78 13.31 -7.54 -0.05
C LEU A 78 14.34 -7.40 -1.17
N GLU A 79 13.89 -7.47 -2.42
CA GLU A 79 14.71 -7.43 -3.64
C GLU A 79 15.51 -8.70 -3.95
N GLN A 80 15.52 -9.67 -3.03
CA GLN A 80 16.24 -10.94 -3.20
C GLN A 80 15.28 -12.11 -3.29
N ASP A 81 14.62 -12.46 -2.19
CA ASP A 81 13.85 -13.70 -2.02
C ASP A 81 12.41 -13.45 -1.52
N ASN A 82 11.91 -12.22 -1.70
CA ASN A 82 10.56 -11.81 -1.28
C ASN A 82 9.41 -12.41 -2.12
N HIS A 83 9.71 -13.32 -3.04
CA HIS A 83 8.72 -14.18 -3.68
C HIS A 83 8.62 -15.50 -2.90
N VAL A 84 7.68 -15.54 -1.96
CA VAL A 84 7.48 -16.71 -1.09
C VAL A 84 6.46 -17.67 -1.70
N ILE A 85 6.84 -18.94 -1.79
CA ILE A 85 5.99 -20.04 -2.24
C ILE A 85 5.71 -20.95 -1.05
N TRP A 86 4.43 -21.19 -0.76
CA TRP A 86 4.02 -22.23 0.17
C TRP A 86 3.70 -23.50 -0.60
N GLU A 87 4.46 -24.56 -0.32
CA GLU A 87 4.27 -25.88 -0.94
C GLU A 87 3.66 -26.84 0.07
N ASN A 88 2.52 -27.44 -0.29
CA ASN A 88 1.87 -28.43 0.56
C ASN A 88 2.43 -29.83 0.27
N ASN A 89 3.27 -30.32 1.17
CA ASN A 89 3.83 -31.68 1.13
C ASN A 89 3.14 -32.62 2.14
N ASP A 90 2.02 -32.20 2.72
CA ASP A 90 1.16 -33.04 3.55
C ASP A 90 0.09 -33.77 2.72
N ASP A 91 -0.47 -34.84 3.26
CA ASP A 91 -1.57 -35.59 2.62
C ASP A 91 -2.95 -34.95 2.83
N THR A 92 -2.99 -33.93 3.68
CA THR A 92 -4.18 -33.17 4.03
C THR A 92 -4.16 -31.80 3.35
N PRO A 93 -5.29 -31.32 2.78
CA PRO A 93 -5.36 -29.98 2.19
C PRO A 93 -5.18 -28.88 3.25
N HIS A 94 -4.29 -27.93 2.97
CA HIS A 94 -3.99 -26.79 3.84
C HIS A 94 -4.16 -25.46 3.12
N THR A 95 -4.35 -24.39 3.90
CA THR A 95 -4.34 -23.00 3.42
C THR A 95 -3.45 -22.16 4.33
N VAL A 96 -2.80 -21.15 3.77
CA VAL A 96 -1.96 -20.22 4.53
C VAL A 96 -2.70 -18.89 4.66
N THR A 97 -2.76 -18.36 5.88
CA THR A 97 -3.43 -17.10 6.18
C THR A 97 -2.46 -16.17 6.91
N PRO A 98 -2.38 -14.89 6.53
CA PRO A 98 -1.63 -13.89 7.30
C PRO A 98 -2.16 -13.80 8.75
N ASP A 99 -1.25 -13.75 9.72
CA ASP A 99 -1.58 -13.69 11.16
C ASP A 99 -2.13 -12.31 11.58
N HIS A 100 -1.90 -11.26 10.79
CA HIS A 100 -2.30 -9.87 11.07
C HIS A 100 -3.14 -9.28 9.92
N ARG A 101 -3.86 -8.18 10.20
CA ARG A 101 -4.76 -7.59 9.20
C ARG A 101 -3.93 -6.95 8.09
N ALA A 102 -4.47 -6.94 6.88
CA ALA A 102 -3.83 -6.30 5.71
C ALA A 102 -3.60 -4.78 5.85
N ALA A 103 -3.98 -4.15 6.97
CA ALA A 103 -3.90 -2.72 7.23
C ALA A 103 -2.91 -2.34 8.34
N ASP A 104 -2.18 -3.33 8.88
CA ASP A 104 -1.22 -3.14 9.97
C ASP A 104 0.20 -2.92 9.43
#